data_AF-X1IE60-F1
#
_entry.id   AF-X1IE60-F1
#
_cell.length_a   1.000
_cell.length_b   1.000
_cell.length_c   1.000
_cell.angle_alpha   90.00
_cell.angle_beta   90.00
_cell.angle_gamma   90.00
#
_symmetry.space_group_name_H-M   'P 1'
#
loop_
_entity.id
_entity.type
_entity.pdbx_description
1 polymer ?
#
loop_
_entity_poly.entity_id
_entity_poly.type
_entity_poly.pdbx_seq_one_letter_code
_entity_poly.pdbx_strand_id
1 'polypeptide(L)'
;IPSSLTRKETALLAATIETVSRVGPCEAEIQLIEIRDVREAKRKQIIERAAELLKEWDEKSLEPSEIEEQIDTDIKLGEIISWGPEGLPAGPNIDSSSELILVEGRADVLNLLRIGVKNTVAVQGTQVPKSIISLTKKKESVIAFLDGDRGGTIILNLASIIYFV
;
A
#
# COMPACT_ATOMS: atom_id res chain seq x y z
N ILE A 1 -46.45 11.46 -1.63
CA ILE A 1 -46.30 10.90 -3.00
C ILE A 1 -44.87 11.15 -3.45
N PRO A 2 -44.03 10.12 -3.67
CA PRO A 2 -42.68 10.31 -4.19
C PRO A 2 -42.70 10.64 -5.68
N SER A 3 -41.98 11.67 -6.11
CA SER A 3 -41.86 12.04 -7.52
C SER A 3 -40.44 12.56 -7.83
N SER A 4 -40.08 12.57 -9.11
CA SER A 4 -38.81 13.13 -9.61
C SER A 4 -38.91 14.63 -9.96
N LEU A 5 -40.00 15.29 -9.57
CA LEU A 5 -40.29 16.68 -9.91
C LEU A 5 -39.31 17.67 -9.26
N THR A 6 -39.19 18.86 -9.86
CA THR A 6 -38.49 19.99 -9.25
C THR A 6 -39.30 20.56 -8.07
N ARG A 7 -38.65 21.37 -7.21
CA ARG A 7 -39.32 22.01 -6.06
C ARG A 7 -40.53 22.85 -6.50
N LYS A 8 -40.43 23.55 -7.64
CA LYS A 8 -41.52 24.39 -8.19
C LYS A 8 -42.71 23.55 -8.64
N GLU A 9 -42.46 22.48 -9.40
CA GLU A 9 -43.49 21.56 -9.88
C GLU A 9 -44.14 20.80 -8.71
N THR A 10 -43.36 20.42 -7.70
CA THR A 10 -43.85 19.74 -6.49
C THR A 10 -44.75 20.65 -5.67
N ALA A 11 -44.37 21.93 -5.50
CA ALA A 11 -45.20 22.92 -4.81
C ALA A 11 -46.51 23.20 -5.56
N LEU A 12 -46.45 23.33 -6.89
CA LEU A 12 -47.64 23.51 -7.72
C LEU A 12 -48.59 22.32 -7.61
N LEU A 13 -48.07 21.10 -7.68
CA LEU A 13 -48.86 19.88 -7.54
C LEU A 13 -49.48 19.78 -6.15
N ALA A 14 -48.72 20.08 -5.09
CA ALA A 14 -49.22 20.06 -3.72
C ALA A 14 -50.38 21.05 -3.53
N ALA A 15 -50.22 22.29 -3.99
CA ALA A 15 -51.28 23.30 -3.95
C ALA A 15 -52.51 22.86 -4.76
N THR A 16 -52.31 22.22 -5.92
CA THR A 16 -53.42 21.71 -6.73
C THR A 16 -54.19 20.61 -6.00
N ILE A 17 -53.49 19.69 -5.34
CA ILE A 17 -54.12 18.61 -4.57
C ILE A 17 -54.88 19.16 -3.36
N GLU A 18 -54.34 20.17 -2.67
CA GLU A 18 -54.97 20.80 -1.51
C GLU A 18 -56.31 21.48 -1.84
N THR A 19 -56.51 21.90 -3.10
CA THR A 19 -57.78 22.49 -3.56
C THR A 19 -58.90 21.46 -3.81
N VAL A 20 -58.60 20.16 -3.73
CA VAL A 20 -59.60 19.11 -3.91
C VAL A 20 -60.51 19.05 -2.70
N SER A 21 -61.75 19.49 -2.87
CA SER A 21 -62.78 19.55 -1.82
C SER A 21 -63.75 18.36 -1.82
N ARG A 22 -63.55 17.40 -2.73
CA ARG A 22 -64.49 16.28 -2.95
C ARG A 22 -63.79 15.05 -3.48
N VAL A 23 -64.11 13.89 -2.91
CA VAL A 23 -63.66 12.57 -3.39
C VAL A 23 -64.88 11.69 -3.58
N GLY A 24 -65.23 11.43 -4.85
CA GLY A 24 -66.49 10.75 -5.19
C GLY A 24 -67.72 11.62 -4.81
N PRO A 25 -68.77 11.05 -4.19
CA PRO A 25 -69.94 11.82 -3.76
C PRO A 25 -69.74 12.57 -2.43
N CYS A 26 -68.64 12.34 -1.71
CA CYS A 26 -68.41 12.87 -0.36
C CYS A 26 -67.50 14.11 -0.38
N GLU A 27 -67.80 15.08 0.48
CA GLU A 27 -66.90 16.21 0.75
C GLU A 27 -65.64 15.73 1.47
N ALA A 28 -64.52 16.34 1.13
CA ALA A 28 -63.21 16.02 1.70
C ALA A 28 -62.42 17.32 1.90
N GLU A 29 -61.61 17.34 2.96
CA GLU A 29 -60.62 18.39 3.17
C GLU A 29 -59.24 17.74 3.13
N ILE A 30 -58.36 18.27 2.28
CA ILE A 30 -56.99 17.81 2.16
C ILE A 30 -56.10 18.95 2.66
N GLN A 31 -55.14 18.63 3.52
CA GLN A 31 -54.18 19.60 4.06
C GLN A 31 -52.76 19.12 3.81
N LEU A 32 -51.89 20.02 3.36
CA LEU A 32 -50.48 19.73 3.18
C LEU A 32 -49.76 19.72 4.54
N ILE A 33 -49.24 18.56 4.94
CA ILE A 33 -48.49 18.43 6.20
C ILE A 33 -47.01 18.80 6.01
N GLU A 34 -46.36 18.29 4.97
CA GLU A 34 -44.92 18.52 4.74
C GLU A 34 -44.50 18.18 3.29
N ILE A 35 -43.43 18.83 2.83
CA ILE A 35 -42.71 18.48 1.59
C ILE A 35 -41.26 18.16 1.97
N ARG A 36 -40.83 16.92 1.74
CA ARG A 36 -39.45 16.47 2.00
C ARG A 36 -38.68 16.25 0.71
N ASP A 37 -37.51 16.86 0.61
CA ASP A 37 -36.53 16.52 -0.42
C ASP A 37 -35.70 15.33 0.04
N VAL A 38 -35.99 14.14 -0.50
CA VAL A 38 -35.31 12.89 -0.14
C VAL A 38 -33.96 12.71 -0.83
N ARG A 39 -33.52 13.66 -1.68
CA ARG A 39 -32.29 13.52 -2.47
C ARG A 39 -31.04 13.51 -1.60
N GLU A 40 -30.98 14.33 -0.55
CA GLU A 40 -29.84 14.34 0.37
C GLU A 40 -29.74 13.06 1.20
N ALA A 41 -30.87 12.58 1.73
CA ALA A 41 -30.92 11.33 2.48
C ALA A 41 -30.49 10.12 1.61
N LYS A 42 -30.92 10.08 0.34
CA LYS A 42 -30.49 9.03 -0.60
C LYS A 42 -29.00 9.10 -0.91
N ARG A 43 -28.40 10.29 -1.06
CA ARG A 43 -26.95 10.41 -1.28
C ARG A 43 -26.16 9.86 -0.10
N LYS A 44 -26.58 10.15 1.12
CA LYS A 44 -25.94 9.63 2.34
C LYS A 44 -26.00 8.10 2.38
N GLN A 45 -27.16 7.50 2.09
CA GLN A 45 -27.32 6.05 2.01
C GLN A 45 -26.44 5.41 0.93
N ILE A 46 -26.28 6.07 -0.23
CA ILE A 46 -25.39 5.59 -1.30
C ILE A 46 -23.94 5.60 -0.85
N ILE A 47 -23.49 6.65 -0.15
CA ILE A 47 -22.12 6.76 0.37
C ILE A 47 -21.86 5.69 1.44
N GLU A 48 -22.77 5.51 2.39
CA GLU A 48 -22.68 4.48 3.43
C GLU A 48 -22.61 3.08 2.81
N ARG A 49 -23.48 2.78 1.84
CA ARG A 49 -23.47 1.48 1.16
C ARG A 49 -22.20 1.26 0.34
N ALA A 50 -21.68 2.30 -0.31
CA ALA A 50 -20.42 2.20 -1.04
C ALA A 50 -19.24 1.92 -0.10
N ALA A 51 -19.21 2.53 1.09
CA ALA A 51 -18.19 2.27 2.11
C ALA A 51 -18.25 0.84 2.64
N GLU A 52 -19.45 0.30 2.88
CA GLU A 52 -19.63 -1.11 3.26
C GLU A 52 -19.14 -2.07 2.18
N LEU A 53 -19.49 -1.82 0.92
CA LEU A 53 -19.06 -2.66 -0.20
C LEU A 53 -17.55 -2.67 -0.39
N LEU A 54 -16.88 -1.53 -0.18
CA LEU A 54 -15.42 -1.45 -0.19
C LEU A 54 -14.82 -2.28 0.94
N LYS A 55 -15.38 -2.17 2.16
CA LYS A 55 -14.93 -2.97 3.30
C LYS A 55 -15.10 -4.48 3.06
N GLU A 56 -16.25 -4.90 2.52
CA GLU A 56 -16.49 -6.30 2.13
C GLU A 56 -15.56 -6.77 1.01
N TRP A 57 -15.14 -5.86 0.12
CA TRP A 57 -14.19 -6.14 -0.96
C TRP A 57 -12.77 -6.32 -0.39
N ASP A 58 -12.36 -5.42 0.51
CA ASP A 58 -11.06 -5.48 1.20
C ASP A 58 -10.94 -6.72 2.10
N GLU A 59 -12.04 -7.10 2.79
CA GLU A 59 -12.12 -8.34 3.58
C GLU A 59 -12.11 -9.61 2.71
N LYS A 60 -12.56 -9.52 1.45
CA LYS A 60 -12.49 -10.62 0.47
C LYS A 60 -11.18 -10.65 -0.33
N SER A 61 -10.38 -9.58 -0.33
CA SER A 61 -9.08 -9.54 -0.98
C SER A 61 -7.94 -10.13 -0.15
N LEU A 62 -8.12 -10.31 1.16
CA LEU A 62 -7.15 -11.01 2.01
C LEU A 62 -7.31 -12.53 1.84
N GLU A 63 -6.83 -13.07 0.73
CA GLU A 63 -6.65 -14.52 0.58
C GLU A 63 -5.64 -15.02 1.66
N PRO A 64 -5.84 -16.19 2.29
CA PRO A 64 -4.92 -16.74 3.30
C PRO A 64 -3.45 -16.75 2.87
N SER A 65 -3.17 -16.87 1.56
CA SER A 65 -1.83 -16.77 1.00
C SER A 65 -1.18 -15.39 1.15
N GLU A 66 -1.95 -14.30 1.07
CA GLU A 66 -1.42 -12.94 1.26
C GLU A 66 -1.11 -12.66 2.73
N ILE A 67 -1.90 -13.21 3.66
CA ILE A 67 -1.61 -13.13 5.10
C ILE A 67 -0.33 -13.90 5.42
N GLU A 68 -0.15 -15.10 4.87
CA GLU A 68 1.09 -15.88 5.01
C GLU A 68 2.28 -15.13 4.40
N GLU A 69 2.15 -14.56 3.19
CA GLU A 69 3.19 -13.74 2.55
C GLU A 69 3.53 -12.47 3.34
N GLN A 70 2.53 -11.81 3.93
CA GLN A 70 2.73 -10.62 4.75
C GLN A 70 3.42 -10.98 6.06
N ILE A 71 3.03 -12.08 6.71
CA ILE A 71 3.71 -12.61 7.90
C ILE A 71 5.16 -12.99 7.57
N ASP A 72 5.39 -13.69 6.47
CA ASP A 72 6.73 -14.04 5.99
C ASP A 72 7.57 -12.79 5.68
N THR A 73 6.96 -11.79 5.06
CA THR A 73 7.59 -10.51 4.76
C THR A 73 7.93 -9.74 6.02
N ASP A 74 7.05 -9.73 7.02
CA ASP A 74 7.26 -9.06 8.31
C ASP A 74 8.36 -9.77 9.13
N ILE A 75 8.38 -11.10 9.13
CA ILE A 75 9.46 -11.90 9.75
C ILE A 75 10.80 -11.58 9.06
N LYS A 76 10.85 -11.55 7.73
CA LYS A 76 12.07 -11.29 6.95
C LYS A 76 12.49 -9.81 6.99
N LEU A 77 11.55 -8.87 7.13
CA LEU A 77 11.83 -7.46 7.44
C LEU A 77 12.45 -7.33 8.83
N GLY A 78 12.05 -8.16 9.79
CA GLY A 78 12.67 -8.26 11.11
C GLY A 78 14.12 -8.77 11.09
N GLU A 79 14.57 -9.39 10.00
CA GLU A 79 15.94 -9.89 9.87
C GLU A 79 16.94 -8.82 9.42
N ILE A 80 16.49 -7.67 8.87
CA ILE A 80 17.42 -6.62 8.45
C ILE A 80 18.09 -5.97 9.65
N ILE A 81 19.41 -5.89 9.62
CA ILE A 81 20.22 -5.26 10.66
C ILE A 81 20.88 -3.98 10.14
N SER A 82 21.32 -3.15 11.08
CA SER A 82 22.20 -2.02 10.81
C SER A 82 23.64 -2.45 11.18
N TRP A 83 24.52 -2.49 10.18
CA TRP A 83 25.86 -3.06 10.30
C TRP A 83 26.96 -2.01 10.14
N GLY A 84 28.02 -2.15 10.94
CA GLY A 84 29.19 -1.29 10.89
C GLY A 84 28.95 0.11 11.48
N PRO A 85 30.01 0.95 11.56
CA PRO A 85 29.92 2.30 12.13
C PRO A 85 29.07 3.24 11.28
N GLU A 86 28.90 2.96 9.99
CA GLU A 86 28.04 3.72 9.08
C GLU A 86 26.55 3.32 9.16
N GLY A 87 26.22 2.24 9.89
CA GLY A 87 24.85 1.78 10.08
C GLY A 87 24.21 1.22 8.80
N LEU A 88 24.99 0.56 7.96
CA LEU A 88 24.58 0.08 6.64
C LEU A 88 23.50 -1.00 6.76
N PRO A 89 22.46 -1.00 5.91
CA PRO A 89 21.50 -2.10 5.87
C PRO A 89 22.19 -3.40 5.48
N ALA A 90 22.04 -4.44 6.28
CA ALA A 90 22.63 -5.74 6.03
C ALA A 90 21.71 -6.88 6.47
N GLY A 91 21.99 -8.08 5.96
CA GLY A 91 21.44 -9.31 6.48
C GLY A 91 22.14 -9.76 7.77
N PRO A 92 21.50 -10.62 8.57
CA PRO A 92 21.98 -10.97 9.90
C PRO A 92 23.25 -11.84 9.88
N ASN A 93 23.56 -12.50 8.77
CA ASN A 93 24.69 -13.42 8.63
C ASN A 93 25.94 -12.76 8.02
N ILE A 94 25.96 -11.42 7.98
CA ILE A 94 27.02 -10.64 7.36
C ILE A 94 28.41 -10.93 7.93
N ASP A 95 28.53 -11.16 9.24
CA ASP A 95 29.82 -11.44 9.89
C ASP A 95 30.15 -12.94 9.92
N SER A 96 29.15 -13.81 10.05
CA SER A 96 29.32 -15.25 10.21
C SER A 96 29.55 -16.03 8.90
N SER A 97 29.04 -15.53 7.77
CA SER A 97 29.18 -16.19 6.46
C SER A 97 30.60 -16.04 5.89
N SER A 98 31.16 -17.07 5.26
CA SER A 98 32.44 -16.95 4.53
C SER A 98 32.29 -16.18 3.22
N GLU A 99 31.08 -16.15 2.64
CA GLU A 99 30.73 -15.44 1.42
C GLU A 99 29.99 -14.13 1.73
N LEU A 100 30.14 -13.13 0.86
CA LEU A 100 29.52 -11.82 1.00
C LEU A 100 28.87 -11.37 -0.31
N ILE A 101 27.63 -10.85 -0.23
CA ILE A 101 26.96 -10.20 -1.36
C ILE A 101 26.87 -8.70 -1.10
N LEU A 102 27.46 -7.92 -2.01
CA LEU A 102 27.40 -6.45 -2.02
C LEU A 102 26.29 -5.99 -2.96
N VAL A 103 25.44 -5.11 -2.46
CA VAL A 103 24.37 -4.47 -3.23
C VAL A 103 24.41 -2.94 -3.07
N GLU A 104 23.70 -2.22 -3.92
CA GLU A 104 23.69 -0.75 -3.89
C GLU A 104 22.81 -0.23 -2.75
N GLY A 105 21.59 -0.77 -2.65
CA GLY A 105 20.52 -0.19 -1.86
C GLY A 105 19.92 -1.13 -0.82
N ARG A 106 19.14 -0.52 0.09
CA ARG A 106 18.36 -1.25 1.10
C ARG A 106 17.32 -2.17 0.47
N ALA A 107 16.74 -1.77 -0.67
CA ALA A 107 15.72 -2.56 -1.36
C ALA A 107 16.27 -3.92 -1.81
N ASP A 108 17.52 -3.93 -2.30
CA ASP A 108 18.19 -5.15 -2.76
C ASP A 108 18.47 -6.10 -1.59
N VAL A 109 18.90 -5.56 -0.43
CA VAL A 109 19.06 -6.35 0.80
C VAL A 109 17.74 -7.01 1.20
N LEU A 110 16.63 -6.26 1.18
CA LEU A 110 15.31 -6.80 1.53
C LEU A 110 14.84 -7.86 0.53
N ASN A 111 15.07 -7.66 -0.76
CA ASN A 111 14.72 -8.64 -1.79
C ASN A 111 15.53 -9.93 -1.65
N LEU A 112 16.81 -9.82 -1.33
CA LEU A 112 17.67 -10.98 -1.07
C LEU A 112 17.27 -11.71 0.23
N LEU A 113 16.92 -10.99 1.29
CA LEU A 113 16.37 -11.58 2.52
C LEU A 113 15.05 -12.32 2.27
N ARG A 114 14.18 -11.79 1.39
CA ARG A 114 12.91 -12.44 1.01
C ARG A 114 13.11 -13.84 0.43
N ILE A 115 14.20 -14.07 -0.31
CA ILE A 115 14.58 -15.36 -0.89
C ILE A 115 15.57 -16.16 -0.01
N GLY A 116 15.81 -15.73 1.23
CA GLY A 116 16.62 -16.46 2.21
C GLY A 116 18.13 -16.18 2.15
N VAL A 117 18.56 -15.19 1.36
CA VAL A 117 19.96 -14.77 1.29
C VAL A 117 20.26 -13.78 2.42
N LYS A 118 21.05 -14.21 3.41
CA LYS A 118 21.25 -13.50 4.69
C LYS A 118 22.62 -12.84 4.85
N ASN A 119 23.52 -13.02 3.89
CA ASN A 119 24.92 -12.56 3.90
C ASN A 119 25.14 -11.33 2.98
N THR A 120 24.17 -10.43 2.96
CA THR A 120 24.16 -9.25 2.08
C THR A 120 24.42 -7.96 2.85
N VAL A 121 25.08 -6.98 2.26
CA VAL A 121 25.16 -5.60 2.79
C VAL A 121 25.04 -4.56 1.67
N ALA A 122 24.31 -3.48 1.95
CA ALA A 122 24.18 -2.34 1.06
C ALA A 122 25.30 -1.31 1.29
N VAL A 123 25.87 -0.79 0.21
CA VAL A 123 26.94 0.22 0.27
C VAL A 123 26.40 1.65 0.40
N GLN A 124 25.13 1.90 0.03
CA GLN A 124 24.41 3.17 0.16
C GLN A 124 25.20 4.42 -0.30
N GLY A 125 25.47 4.52 -1.60
CA GLY A 125 26.01 5.74 -2.23
C GLY A 125 27.16 5.49 -3.19
N THR A 126 27.83 6.56 -3.61
CA THR A 126 28.89 6.53 -4.63
C THR A 126 30.29 6.29 -4.06
N GLN A 127 30.47 6.21 -2.74
CA GLN A 127 31.78 5.95 -2.13
C GLN A 127 31.68 4.77 -1.16
N VAL A 128 32.53 3.76 -1.39
CA VAL A 128 32.57 2.56 -0.57
C VAL A 128 33.21 2.87 0.79
N PRO A 129 32.53 2.61 1.93
CA PRO A 129 33.09 2.82 3.25
C PRO A 129 34.29 1.91 3.56
N LYS A 130 35.21 2.37 4.43
CA LYS A 130 36.39 1.58 4.82
C LYS A 130 36.04 0.30 5.58
N SER A 131 34.92 0.30 6.30
CA SER A 131 34.37 -0.88 6.98
C SER A 131 34.06 -2.01 5.99
N ILE A 132 33.44 -1.69 4.85
CA ILE A 132 33.17 -2.62 3.75
C ILE A 132 34.46 -3.14 3.14
N ILE A 133 35.44 -2.27 2.84
CA ILE A 133 36.75 -2.67 2.31
C ILE A 133 37.48 -3.64 3.27
N SER A 134 37.31 -3.44 4.56
CA SER A 134 37.91 -4.31 5.58
C SER A 134 37.16 -5.63 5.71
N LEU A 135 35.84 -5.63 5.52
CA LEU A 135 35.01 -6.82 5.52
C LEU A 135 35.31 -7.70 4.31
N THR A 136 35.38 -7.14 3.11
CA THR A 136 35.65 -7.90 1.87
C THR A 136 36.95 -8.69 1.94
N LYS A 137 38.00 -8.13 2.57
CA LYS A 137 39.29 -8.80 2.79
C LYS A 137 39.24 -9.98 3.76
N LYS A 138 38.21 -10.08 4.60
CA LYS A 138 38.03 -11.16 5.57
C LYS A 138 37.19 -12.31 5.03
N LYS A 139 36.55 -12.13 3.86
CA LYS A 139 35.64 -13.09 3.25
C LYS A 139 36.38 -13.92 2.21
N GLU A 140 35.98 -15.19 2.08
CA GLU A 140 36.57 -16.10 1.09
C GLU A 140 36.10 -15.75 -0.32
N SER A 141 34.85 -15.31 -0.46
CA SER A 141 34.25 -14.89 -1.72
C SER A 141 33.42 -13.63 -1.54
N VAL A 142 33.50 -12.72 -2.51
CA VAL A 142 32.69 -11.51 -2.57
C VAL A 142 32.02 -11.43 -3.93
N ILE A 143 30.69 -11.32 -3.91
CA ILE A 143 29.85 -11.17 -5.08
C ILE A 143 29.28 -9.76 -5.06
N ALA A 144 29.32 -9.05 -6.18
CA ALA A 144 28.59 -7.81 -6.33
C ALA A 144 27.39 -8.03 -7.24
N PHE A 145 26.23 -7.67 -6.73
CA PHE A 145 24.94 -7.77 -7.40
C PHE A 145 24.37 -6.36 -7.55
N LEU A 146 24.56 -5.78 -8.73
CA LEU A 146 24.44 -4.34 -8.98
C LEU A 146 23.72 -4.08 -10.30
N ASP A 147 23.07 -2.92 -10.43
CA ASP A 147 22.17 -2.58 -11.55
C ASP A 147 22.91 -2.20 -12.86
N GLY A 148 24.25 -2.24 -12.86
CA GLY A 148 25.07 -2.01 -14.06
C GLY A 148 25.19 -0.54 -14.48
N ASP A 149 24.90 0.38 -13.56
CA ASP A 149 25.00 1.81 -13.81
C ASP A 149 26.33 2.42 -13.29
N ARG A 150 26.42 3.76 -13.29
CA ARG A 150 27.61 4.47 -12.80
C ARG A 150 27.90 4.20 -11.32
N GLY A 151 26.89 3.99 -10.49
CA GLY A 151 27.04 3.65 -9.08
C GLY A 151 27.65 2.25 -8.92
N GLY A 152 27.11 1.28 -9.65
CA GLY A 152 27.61 -0.09 -9.64
C GLY A 152 29.08 -0.20 -10.11
N THR A 153 29.47 0.61 -11.10
CA THR A 153 30.86 0.66 -11.59
C THR A 153 31.87 1.02 -10.50
N ILE A 154 31.49 1.85 -9.52
CA ILE A 154 32.39 2.26 -8.43
C ILE A 154 32.61 1.10 -7.44
N ILE A 155 31.57 0.30 -7.19
CA ILE A 155 31.64 -0.85 -6.28
C ILE A 155 32.51 -1.97 -6.88
N LEU A 156 32.47 -2.14 -8.20
CA LEU A 156 33.28 -3.15 -8.91
C LEU A 156 34.79 -2.92 -8.85
N ASN A 157 35.23 -1.69 -8.57
CA ASN A 157 36.67 -1.39 -8.43
C ASN A 157 37.26 -1.89 -7.09
N LEU A 158 36.45 -2.52 -6.23
CA LEU A 158 36.94 -3.21 -5.05
C LEU A 158 37.55 -4.57 -5.45
N ALA A 159 38.74 -4.87 -4.93
CA ALA A 159 39.49 -6.07 -5.32
C ALA A 159 38.73 -7.38 -5.02
N SER A 160 38.80 -8.31 -5.97
CA SER A 160 38.27 -9.68 -5.91
C SER A 160 36.75 -9.80 -5.80
N ILE A 161 36.03 -9.20 -6.75
CA ILE A 161 34.57 -9.32 -6.87
C ILE A 161 34.21 -10.19 -8.07
N ILE A 162 33.36 -11.19 -7.85
CA ILE A 162 32.66 -11.92 -8.92
C ILE A 162 31.41 -11.12 -9.26
N TYR A 163 31.28 -10.71 -10.52
CA TYR A 163 30.18 -9.86 -11.00
C TYR A 163 29.07 -10.70 -11.63
N PHE A 164 27.84 -10.53 -11.15
CA PHE A 164 26.63 -11.11 -11.74
C PHE A 164 25.66 -9.97 -12.11
N VAL A 165 25.16 -10.04 -13.35
CA VAL A 165 24.10 -9.19 -13.91
C VAL A 165 22.78 -9.96 -13.85
#